data_AF-A0A6S8UX28-F1
#
_entry.id   AF-A0A6S8UX28-F1
#
_cell.length_a   1.000
_cell.length_b   1.000
_cell.length_c   1.000
_cell.angle_alpha   90.00
_cell.angle_beta   90.00
_cell.angle_gamma   90.00
#
_symmetry.space_group_name_H-M   'P 1'
#
loop_
_entity.id
_entity.type
_entity.pdbx_description
1 polymer ?
#
loop_
_entity_poly.entity_id
_entity_poly.type
_entity_poly.pdbx_seq_one_letter_code
_entity_poly.pdbx_strand_id
1 'polypeptide(L)'
;MHIMDQFMQLQKPKKRIMYATAGRDGVVKTWNNRLQTLQSFELANMKISILIPIAASLCFGGQHETRLLFITRSGEMCELATSFGCAVLLTEAHARRKKQATEAQGLDVNPESSDVYATSGDDGSVRIWSCLLKRCVMRASPDTFGGAAARCCSWAPNGVQLAVGLGGDPMDKARDGTLVMLRIQAGCVLPEILAEIRKSKAPLVDIKWCHDGDFFSCCI
;
A
#
# COMPACT_ATOMS: atom_id res chain seq x y z
N MET A 1 20.60 -48.57 15.66
CA MET A 1 20.73 -47.41 14.76
C MET A 1 19.45 -47.26 13.95
N HIS A 2 18.30 -47.06 14.60
CA HIS A 2 16.99 -47.00 13.91
C HIS A 2 15.87 -46.32 14.73
N ILE A 3 16.20 -45.32 15.56
CA ILE A 3 15.20 -44.57 16.36
C ILE A 3 15.60 -43.08 16.46
N MET A 4 16.07 -42.46 15.37
CA MET A 4 16.42 -41.02 15.39
C MET A 4 15.95 -40.21 14.18
N ASP A 5 15.24 -40.82 13.21
CA ASP A 5 14.79 -40.12 12.00
C ASP A 5 13.28 -39.76 11.99
N GLN A 6 12.56 -39.90 13.11
CA GLN A 6 11.10 -39.61 13.16
C GLN A 6 10.68 -38.29 13.80
N PHE A 7 11.61 -37.46 14.29
CA PHE A 7 11.25 -36.16 14.85
C PHE A 7 12.09 -35.06 14.21
N MET A 8 11.50 -34.41 13.20
CA MET A 8 11.68 -32.99 12.80
C MET A 8 11.21 -32.76 11.36
N GLN A 9 10.03 -33.28 10.97
CA GLN A 9 9.26 -32.59 9.93
C GLN A 9 8.65 -31.35 10.59
N LEU A 10 9.40 -30.24 10.62
CA LEU A 10 8.84 -28.91 10.83
C LEU A 10 7.72 -28.75 9.79
N GLN A 11 6.46 -28.92 10.21
CA GLN A 11 5.33 -28.60 9.36
C GLN A 11 5.50 -27.15 8.95
N LYS A 12 5.73 -26.91 7.65
CA LYS A 12 5.69 -25.55 7.10
C LYS A 12 4.37 -24.94 7.60
N PRO A 13 4.41 -23.77 8.27
CA PRO A 13 3.20 -23.19 8.84
C PRO A 13 2.16 -23.09 7.71
N LYS A 14 1.01 -23.77 7.89
CA LYS A 14 -0.08 -23.70 6.92
C LYS A 14 -0.43 -22.23 6.73
N LYS A 15 -0.26 -21.74 5.51
CA LYS A 15 -0.58 -20.37 5.14
C LYS A 15 -2.06 -20.14 5.47
N ARG A 16 -2.34 -19.31 6.47
CA ARG A 16 -3.71 -19.06 6.93
C ARG A 16 -4.32 -18.09 5.93
N ILE A 17 -5.16 -18.60 5.02
CA ILE A 17 -5.88 -17.75 4.07
C ILE A 17 -6.80 -16.84 4.89
N MET A 18 -6.43 -15.56 4.93
CA MET A 18 -7.16 -14.49 5.59
C MET A 18 -7.44 -13.39 4.58
N TYR A 19 -8.62 -12.79 4.68
CA TYR A 19 -8.92 -11.54 4.00
C TYR A 19 -8.93 -10.41 5.02
N ALA A 20 -8.68 -9.20 4.56
CA ALA A 20 -8.80 -8.00 5.37
C ALA A 20 -9.56 -6.92 4.59
N THR A 21 -10.33 -6.13 5.31
CA THR A 21 -11.12 -5.02 4.76
C THR A 21 -11.03 -3.83 5.70
N ALA A 22 -11.06 -2.63 5.16
CA ALA A 22 -11.30 -1.42 5.94
C ALA A 22 -12.41 -0.61 5.28
N GLY A 23 -13.27 -0.01 6.11
CA GLY A 23 -14.41 0.79 5.66
C GLY A 23 -14.27 2.26 6.01
N ARG A 24 -15.14 3.08 5.40
CA ARG A 24 -15.31 4.50 5.77
C ARG A 24 -15.92 4.68 7.17
N ASP A 25 -16.43 3.61 7.76
CA ASP A 25 -16.85 3.52 9.16
C ASP A 25 -15.65 3.53 10.14
N GLY A 26 -14.41 3.50 9.63
CA GLY A 26 -13.22 3.50 10.46
C GLY A 26 -12.93 2.14 11.09
N VAL A 27 -13.50 1.06 10.53
CA VAL A 27 -13.35 -0.30 11.05
C VAL A 27 -12.47 -1.12 10.11
N VAL A 28 -11.47 -1.79 10.68
CA VAL A 28 -10.67 -2.82 10.01
C VAL A 28 -11.16 -4.19 10.46
N LYS A 29 -11.51 -5.07 9.52
CA LYS A 29 -11.94 -6.45 9.80
C LYS A 29 -11.04 -7.46 9.11
N THR A 30 -10.85 -8.59 9.77
CA THR A 30 -10.22 -9.77 9.16
C THR A 30 -11.22 -10.90 9.04
N TRP A 31 -11.05 -11.75 8.03
CA TRP A 31 -12.00 -12.79 7.66
C TRP A 31 -11.26 -14.06 7.32
N ASN A 32 -11.88 -15.22 7.56
CA ASN A 32 -11.35 -16.50 7.09
C ASN A 32 -11.74 -16.77 5.62
N ASN A 33 -11.28 -17.89 5.07
CA ASN A 33 -11.63 -18.35 3.73
C ASN A 33 -13.13 -18.66 3.51
N ARG A 34 -13.93 -18.70 4.58
CA ARG A 34 -15.40 -18.83 4.55
C ARG A 34 -16.11 -17.50 4.71
N LEU A 35 -15.38 -16.37 4.64
CA LEU A 35 -15.88 -15.02 4.85
C LEU A 35 -16.54 -14.80 6.21
N GLN A 36 -16.11 -15.57 7.22
CA GLN A 36 -16.53 -15.33 8.60
C GLN A 36 -15.56 -14.36 9.25
N THR A 37 -16.10 -13.35 9.94
CA THR A 37 -15.31 -12.35 10.67
C THR A 37 -14.48 -13.04 11.75
N LEU A 38 -13.18 -12.80 11.74
CA LEU A 38 -12.24 -13.27 12.76
C LEU A 38 -12.00 -12.21 13.82
N GLN A 39 -11.74 -10.97 13.40
CA GLN A 39 -11.46 -9.83 14.27
C GLN A 39 -12.04 -8.55 13.67
N SER A 40 -12.33 -7.58 14.55
CA SER A 40 -12.82 -6.24 14.19
C SER A 40 -12.11 -5.21 15.06
N PHE A 41 -11.52 -4.20 14.42
CA PHE A 41 -10.73 -3.16 15.07
C PHE A 41 -11.27 -1.79 14.68
N GLU A 42 -11.68 -1.00 15.67
CA GLU A 42 -12.08 0.40 15.47
C GLU A 42 -10.84 1.29 15.56
N LEU A 43 -10.52 1.98 14.46
CA LEU A 43 -9.32 2.83 14.39
C LEU A 43 -9.37 3.97 15.42
N ALA A 44 -10.56 4.50 15.72
CA ALA A 44 -10.76 5.55 16.72
C ALA A 44 -10.39 5.13 18.15
N ASN A 45 -10.41 3.82 18.45
CA ASN A 45 -10.10 3.28 19.77
C ASN A 45 -8.63 2.84 19.90
N MET A 46 -7.83 2.97 18.84
CA MET A 46 -6.42 2.64 18.87
C MET A 46 -5.64 3.66 19.70
N LYS A 47 -4.61 3.19 20.43
CA LYS A 47 -3.73 4.04 21.23
C LYS A 47 -2.64 4.72 20.36
N ILE A 48 -3.05 5.26 19.22
CA ILE A 48 -2.20 6.00 18.27
C ILE A 48 -2.89 7.33 17.98
N SER A 49 -2.12 8.40 17.83
CA SER A 49 -2.66 9.66 17.34
C SER A 49 -2.93 9.55 15.84
N ILE A 50 -4.21 9.43 15.48
CA ILE A 50 -4.68 9.40 14.09
C ILE A 50 -5.66 10.56 13.93
N LEU A 51 -5.38 11.48 12.99
CA LEU A 51 -6.21 12.66 12.77
C LEU A 51 -7.57 12.30 12.15
N ILE A 52 -7.57 11.43 11.14
CA ILE A 52 -8.78 10.92 10.48
C ILE A 52 -8.75 9.38 10.59
N PRO A 53 -9.51 8.77 11.53
CA PRO A 53 -9.48 7.33 11.80
C PRO A 53 -10.22 6.50 10.73
N ILE A 54 -9.87 6.71 9.47
CA ILE A 54 -10.38 6.01 8.29
C ILE A 54 -9.18 5.56 7.48
N ALA A 55 -9.04 4.25 7.26
CA ALA A 55 -8.01 3.73 6.36
C ALA A 55 -8.33 4.13 4.91
N ALA A 56 -7.34 4.65 4.21
CA ALA A 56 -7.39 4.86 2.76
C ALA A 56 -7.08 3.57 2.01
N SER A 57 -6.08 2.82 2.48
CA SER A 57 -5.69 1.53 1.92
C SER A 57 -5.09 0.62 2.99
N LEU A 58 -5.14 -0.69 2.74
CA LEU A 58 -4.55 -1.71 3.58
C LEU A 58 -3.88 -2.79 2.74
N CYS A 59 -2.91 -3.48 3.32
CA CYS A 59 -2.31 -4.67 2.74
C CYS A 59 -1.83 -5.61 3.85
N PHE A 60 -1.69 -6.89 3.51
CA PHE A 60 -0.98 -7.81 4.38
C PHE A 60 0.52 -7.52 4.31
N GLY A 61 1.18 -7.56 5.46
CA GLY A 61 2.61 -7.32 5.59
C GLY A 61 3.25 -8.21 6.65
N GLY A 62 4.59 -8.19 6.69
CA GLY A 62 5.39 -8.93 7.66
C GLY A 62 5.47 -10.44 7.42
N GLN A 63 6.29 -11.11 8.25
CA GLN A 63 6.47 -12.57 8.16
C GLN A 63 5.15 -13.29 8.48
N HIS A 64 4.77 -14.24 7.62
CA HIS A 64 3.59 -15.11 7.74
C HIS A 64 2.21 -14.43 7.72
N GLU A 65 2.05 -13.24 7.14
CA GLU A 65 0.73 -12.57 6.98
C GLU A 65 0.01 -12.33 8.32
N THR A 66 0.77 -12.21 9.41
CA THR A 66 0.24 -11.99 10.77
C THR A 66 -0.06 -10.52 11.04
N ARG A 67 0.37 -9.62 10.16
CA ARG A 67 0.27 -8.17 10.32
C ARG A 67 -0.43 -7.53 9.12
N LEU A 68 -1.14 -6.46 9.41
CA LEU A 68 -1.69 -5.57 8.40
C LEU A 68 -0.90 -4.26 8.42
N LEU A 69 -0.52 -3.79 7.26
CA LEU A 69 -0.12 -2.40 7.07
C LEU A 69 -1.34 -1.64 6.58
N PHE A 70 -1.57 -0.46 7.14
CA PHE A 70 -2.62 0.43 6.66
C PHE A 70 -2.16 1.88 6.72
N ILE A 71 -2.61 2.65 5.75
CA ILE A 71 -2.46 4.11 5.74
C ILE A 71 -3.83 4.74 5.90
N THR A 72 -3.94 5.70 6.80
CA THR A 72 -5.15 6.47 7.04
C THR A 72 -5.31 7.55 5.96
N ARG A 73 -6.52 8.11 5.79
CA ARG A 73 -6.75 9.23 4.86
C ARG A 73 -5.93 10.46 5.22
N SER A 74 -5.62 10.68 6.49
CA SER A 74 -4.73 11.76 6.95
C SER A 74 -3.23 11.47 6.79
N GLY A 75 -2.86 10.24 6.39
CA GLY A 75 -1.50 9.89 6.00
C GLY A 75 -0.66 9.19 7.08
N GLU A 76 -1.22 8.89 8.23
CA GLU A 76 -0.57 8.05 9.24
C GLU A 76 -0.48 6.59 8.73
N MET A 77 0.74 6.06 8.64
CA MET A 77 1.01 4.68 8.28
C MET A 77 1.24 3.85 9.54
N CYS A 78 0.46 2.80 9.70
CA CYS A 78 0.47 1.98 10.91
C CYS A 78 0.61 0.49 10.57
N GLU A 79 1.19 -0.25 11.51
CA GLU A 79 1.23 -1.71 11.49
C GLU A 79 0.31 -2.25 12.59
N LEU A 80 -0.59 -3.17 12.23
CA LEU A 80 -1.57 -3.79 13.12
C LEU A 80 -1.29 -5.28 13.24
N ALA A 81 -1.05 -5.74 14.47
CA ALA A 81 -0.98 -7.17 14.78
C ALA A 81 -2.39 -7.77 14.81
N THR A 82 -2.68 -8.68 13.87
CA THR A 82 -4.05 -9.23 13.69
C THR A 82 -4.49 -10.16 14.82
N SER A 83 -3.56 -10.67 15.62
CA SER A 83 -3.83 -11.60 16.72
C SER A 83 -4.42 -10.94 17.97
N PHE A 84 -4.03 -9.71 18.28
CA PHE A 84 -4.41 -9.03 19.52
C PHE A 84 -4.74 -7.53 19.35
N GLY A 85 -4.76 -7.02 18.11
CA GLY A 85 -5.26 -5.68 17.81
C GLY A 85 -4.34 -4.54 18.25
N CYS A 86 -3.07 -4.83 18.58
CA CYS A 86 -2.10 -3.78 18.87
C CYS A 86 -1.61 -3.18 17.56
N ALA A 87 -1.75 -1.85 17.44
CA ALA A 87 -1.23 -1.09 16.33
C ALA A 87 -0.05 -0.22 16.79
N VAL A 88 0.89 0.02 15.89
CA VAL A 88 1.98 0.99 16.06
C VAL A 88 2.04 1.95 14.88
N LEU A 89 2.29 3.23 15.14
CA LEU A 89 2.60 4.20 14.10
C LEU A 89 4.02 3.92 13.58
N LEU A 90 4.16 3.74 12.27
CA LEU A 90 5.46 3.56 11.63
C LEU A 90 6.01 4.91 11.14
N THR A 91 5.18 5.68 10.45
CA THR A 91 5.56 6.95 9.83
C THR A 91 4.32 7.75 9.43
N GLU A 92 4.51 9.00 9.04
CA GLU A 92 3.49 9.87 8.48
C GLU A 92 3.85 10.24 7.03
N ALA A 93 2.84 10.28 6.16
CA ALA A 93 2.96 10.55 4.73
C ALA A 93 1.87 11.53 4.28
N HIS A 94 1.94 11.97 3.01
CA HIS A 94 0.88 12.72 2.32
C HIS A 94 0.26 13.89 3.12
N ALA A 95 1.10 14.88 3.46
CA ALA A 95 0.69 16.05 4.23
C ALA A 95 -0.28 16.96 3.46
N ARG A 96 -1.20 17.58 4.21
CA ARG A 96 -2.21 18.53 3.72
C ARG A 96 -1.60 19.68 2.90
N ARG A 97 -1.95 19.81 1.61
CA ARG A 97 -1.70 21.05 0.85
C ARG A 97 -2.55 22.18 1.44
N LYS A 98 -2.00 23.38 1.60
CA LYS A 98 -2.61 24.54 2.32
C LYS A 98 -4.04 24.94 1.90
N LYS A 99 -4.54 24.48 0.75
CA LYS A 99 -5.86 24.85 0.20
C LYS A 99 -6.79 23.66 -0.12
N GLN A 100 -6.37 22.42 0.12
CA GLN A 100 -7.17 21.22 -0.17
C GLN A 100 -6.90 20.14 0.88
N ALA A 101 -7.94 19.38 1.24
CA ALA A 101 -7.71 18.11 1.92
C ALA A 101 -6.98 17.20 0.93
N THR A 102 -5.69 16.96 1.15
CA THR A 102 -4.96 15.92 0.42
C THR A 102 -5.00 14.67 1.25
N GLU A 103 -5.36 13.56 0.62
CA GLU A 103 -5.46 12.30 1.31
C GLU A 103 -4.38 11.36 0.80
N ALA A 104 -3.94 10.45 1.68
CA ALA A 104 -3.31 9.25 1.20
C ALA A 104 -4.34 8.42 0.41
N GLN A 105 -3.87 7.70 -0.59
CA GLN A 105 -4.73 6.96 -1.51
C GLN A 105 -4.24 5.52 -1.68
N GLY A 106 -3.05 5.32 -2.24
CA GLY A 106 -2.50 4.00 -2.53
C GLY A 106 -1.55 3.50 -1.45
N LEU A 107 -1.55 2.18 -1.26
CA LEU A 107 -0.57 1.43 -0.47
C LEU A 107 -0.36 0.07 -1.15
N ASP A 108 0.90 -0.30 -1.38
CA ASP A 108 1.25 -1.65 -1.81
C ASP A 108 2.60 -2.09 -1.23
N VAL A 109 2.75 -3.39 -0.97
CA VAL A 109 3.98 -3.98 -0.42
C VAL A 109 4.77 -4.62 -1.55
N ASN A 110 6.09 -4.46 -1.52
CA ASN A 110 6.95 -5.05 -2.52
C ASN A 110 6.91 -6.59 -2.41
N PRO A 111 6.58 -7.31 -3.50
CA PRO A 111 6.41 -8.76 -3.45
C PRO A 111 7.73 -9.51 -3.18
N GLU A 112 8.87 -8.93 -3.56
CA GLU A 112 10.20 -9.52 -3.36
C GLU A 112 10.84 -9.11 -2.03
N SER A 113 10.28 -8.12 -1.33
CA SER A 113 10.81 -7.63 -0.06
C SER A 113 9.72 -7.11 0.87
N SER A 114 9.45 -7.87 1.94
CA SER A 114 8.51 -7.47 2.99
C SER A 114 8.94 -6.22 3.78
N ASP A 115 10.17 -5.74 3.58
CA ASP A 115 10.66 -4.49 4.17
C ASP A 115 10.18 -3.25 3.39
N VAL A 116 9.94 -3.41 2.09
CA VAL A 116 9.74 -2.28 1.18
C VAL A 116 8.26 -2.15 0.86
N TYR A 117 7.74 -0.93 0.95
CA TYR A 117 6.36 -0.62 0.58
C TYR A 117 6.26 0.75 -0.09
N ALA A 118 5.21 0.94 -0.89
CA ALA A 118 4.93 2.17 -1.61
C ALA A 118 3.65 2.83 -1.09
N THR A 119 3.63 4.15 -1.07
CA THR A 119 2.42 4.94 -0.83
C THR A 119 2.24 6.00 -1.90
N SER A 120 0.99 6.33 -2.21
CA SER A 120 0.63 7.42 -3.13
C SER A 120 -0.47 8.29 -2.54
N GLY A 121 -0.57 9.56 -2.95
CA GLY A 121 -1.62 10.44 -2.47
C GLY A 121 -1.90 11.67 -3.32
N ASP A 122 -2.91 12.42 -2.91
CA ASP A 122 -3.34 13.66 -3.59
C ASP A 122 -2.34 14.80 -3.41
N ASP A 123 -1.35 14.64 -2.51
CA ASP A 123 -0.19 15.53 -2.44
C ASP A 123 0.70 15.44 -3.69
N GLY A 124 0.40 14.53 -4.62
CA GLY A 124 1.10 14.31 -5.88
C GLY A 124 2.42 13.58 -5.72
N SER A 125 2.70 13.01 -4.56
CA SER A 125 3.91 12.22 -4.35
C SER A 125 3.63 10.72 -4.35
N VAL A 126 4.62 9.97 -4.82
CA VAL A 126 4.75 8.53 -4.57
C VAL A 126 6.01 8.34 -3.73
N ARG A 127 5.90 7.58 -2.64
CA ARG A 127 6.97 7.40 -1.66
C ARG A 127 7.24 5.93 -1.46
N ILE A 128 8.51 5.56 -1.48
CA ILE A 128 8.99 4.22 -1.16
C ILE A 128 9.60 4.26 0.23
N TRP A 129 9.23 3.30 1.05
CA TRP A 129 9.56 3.24 2.45
C TRP A 129 10.27 1.93 2.78
N SER A 130 11.08 1.97 3.83
CA SER A 130 11.64 0.77 4.47
C SER A 130 11.13 0.69 5.91
N CYS A 131 10.53 -0.43 6.28
CA CYS A 131 10.09 -0.74 7.64
C CYS A 131 11.28 -0.85 8.61
N LEU A 132 12.35 -1.51 8.18
CA LEU A 132 13.58 -1.73 8.92
C LEU A 132 14.30 -0.40 9.19
N LEU A 133 14.43 0.45 8.18
CA LEU A 133 15.05 1.77 8.32
C LEU A 133 14.09 2.82 8.90
N LYS A 134 12.79 2.52 9.01
CA LYS A 134 11.73 3.40 9.51
C LYS A 134 11.73 4.77 8.83
N ARG A 135 11.96 4.81 7.52
CA ARG A 135 12.05 6.07 6.75
C ARG A 135 11.66 5.90 5.30
N CYS A 136 11.35 7.02 4.68
CA CYS A 136 11.25 7.13 3.23
C CYS A 136 12.66 6.95 2.64
N VAL A 137 12.80 6.04 1.69
CA VAL A 137 14.06 5.73 1.00
C VAL A 137 14.10 6.31 -0.41
N MET A 138 12.94 6.59 -1.01
CA MET A 138 12.83 7.22 -2.33
C MET A 138 11.52 7.98 -2.44
N ARG A 139 11.52 9.10 -3.18
CA ARG A 139 10.31 9.92 -3.39
C ARG A 139 10.23 10.43 -4.82
N ALA A 140 9.15 10.10 -5.52
CA ALA A 140 8.68 10.88 -6.67
C ALA A 140 7.98 12.13 -6.13
N SER A 141 8.45 13.32 -6.49
CA SER A 141 7.84 14.59 -6.10
C SER A 141 6.64 14.89 -7.01
N PRO A 142 5.80 15.87 -6.65
CA PRO A 142 4.71 16.33 -7.52
C PRO A 142 5.18 16.69 -8.93
N ASP A 143 6.38 17.27 -9.05
CA ASP A 143 6.96 17.65 -10.34
C ASP A 143 7.18 16.45 -11.26
N THR A 144 7.45 15.26 -10.70
CA THR A 144 7.57 14.01 -11.47
C THR A 144 6.30 13.69 -12.28
N PHE A 145 5.13 14.12 -11.79
CA PHE A 145 3.83 13.86 -12.42
C PHE A 145 3.16 15.13 -12.96
N GLY A 146 3.91 16.24 -13.07
CA GLY A 146 3.36 17.52 -13.50
C GLY A 146 2.37 18.13 -12.50
N GLY A 147 2.51 17.83 -11.21
CA GLY A 147 1.66 18.33 -10.13
C GLY A 147 0.42 17.48 -9.81
N ALA A 148 0.10 16.52 -10.68
CA ALA A 148 -1.09 15.68 -10.56
C ALA A 148 -1.09 14.79 -9.31
N ALA A 149 -2.30 14.53 -8.79
CA ALA A 149 -2.51 13.57 -7.71
C ALA A 149 -2.20 12.13 -8.15
N ALA A 150 -1.63 11.36 -7.23
CA ALA A 150 -1.30 9.95 -7.42
C ALA A 150 -2.30 9.07 -6.66
N ARG A 151 -3.33 8.59 -7.37
CA ARG A 151 -4.54 7.96 -6.82
C ARG A 151 -4.36 6.50 -6.41
N CYS A 152 -3.48 5.78 -7.08
CA CYS A 152 -3.19 4.40 -6.73
C CYS A 152 -1.76 4.06 -7.14
N CYS A 153 -1.19 3.06 -6.48
CA CYS A 153 0.08 2.47 -6.87
C CYS A 153 0.01 0.96 -6.67
N SER A 154 0.72 0.21 -7.52
CA SER A 154 0.86 -1.23 -7.35
C SER A 154 2.18 -1.76 -7.88
N TRP A 155 2.85 -2.58 -7.06
CA TRP A 155 4.11 -3.23 -7.39
C TRP A 155 3.90 -4.32 -8.43
N ALA A 156 4.76 -4.32 -9.44
CA ALA A 156 4.88 -5.47 -10.32
C ALA A 156 5.45 -6.67 -9.54
N PRO A 157 5.15 -7.91 -9.96
CA PRO A 157 5.66 -9.12 -9.32
C PRO A 157 7.18 -9.20 -9.21
N ASN A 158 7.91 -8.52 -10.11
CA ASN A 158 9.38 -8.47 -10.09
C ASN A 158 9.98 -7.59 -8.99
N GLY A 159 9.17 -6.85 -8.23
CA GLY A 159 9.63 -6.02 -7.12
C GLY A 159 10.50 -4.81 -7.51
N VAL A 160 10.67 -4.52 -8.80
CA VAL A 160 11.52 -3.41 -9.28
C VAL A 160 10.75 -2.41 -10.15
N GLN A 161 9.49 -2.69 -10.45
CA GLN A 161 8.58 -1.79 -11.17
C GLN A 161 7.36 -1.46 -10.31
N LEU A 162 6.93 -0.20 -10.39
CA LEU A 162 5.75 0.30 -9.70
C LEU A 162 4.87 1.03 -10.71
N ALA A 163 3.64 0.53 -10.88
CA ALA A 163 2.62 1.22 -11.64
C ALA A 163 1.93 2.28 -10.77
N VAL A 164 1.68 3.46 -11.32
CA VAL A 164 1.04 4.58 -10.62
C VAL A 164 -0.10 5.12 -11.47
N GLY A 165 -1.29 5.22 -10.88
CA GLY A 165 -2.46 5.84 -11.51
C GLY A 165 -2.60 7.28 -11.08
N LEU A 166 -2.75 8.18 -12.06
CA LEU A 166 -2.86 9.63 -11.83
C LEU A 166 -4.28 10.15 -12.08
N GLY A 167 -4.55 11.31 -11.48
CA GLY A 167 -5.76 12.10 -11.68
C GLY A 167 -6.56 12.35 -10.39
N GLY A 168 -7.82 12.71 -10.54
CA GLY A 168 -8.77 12.80 -9.44
C GLY A 168 -8.73 14.10 -8.65
N ASP A 169 -7.91 15.08 -9.06
CA ASP A 169 -8.03 16.45 -8.59
C ASP A 169 -9.21 17.12 -9.31
N PRO A 170 -10.27 17.56 -8.60
CA PRO A 170 -11.41 18.24 -9.22
C PRO A 170 -11.01 19.52 -9.96
N MET A 171 -9.90 20.15 -9.56
CA MET A 171 -9.39 21.41 -10.12
C MET A 171 -8.39 21.18 -11.26
N ASP A 172 -7.76 20.01 -11.34
CA ASP A 172 -6.81 19.65 -12.39
C ASP A 172 -7.05 18.22 -12.91
N LYS A 173 -7.77 18.16 -14.02
CA LYS A 173 -8.11 16.91 -14.73
C LYS A 173 -7.18 16.64 -15.90
N ALA A 174 -6.12 17.45 -16.08
CA ALA A 174 -5.24 17.36 -17.24
C ALA A 174 -4.58 15.99 -17.35
N ARG A 175 -4.39 15.31 -16.22
CA ARG A 175 -3.71 14.02 -16.11
C ARG A 175 -4.64 12.85 -15.74
N ASP A 176 -5.95 13.06 -15.71
CA ASP A 176 -6.92 11.98 -15.47
C ASP A 176 -6.75 10.84 -16.47
N GLY A 177 -6.72 9.61 -15.96
CA GLY A 177 -6.61 8.40 -16.76
C GLY A 177 -5.19 8.07 -17.22
N THR A 178 -4.19 8.72 -16.62
CA THR A 178 -2.77 8.51 -16.93
C THR A 178 -2.18 7.47 -15.99
N LEU A 179 -1.55 6.47 -16.59
CA LEU A 179 -0.72 5.48 -15.94
C LEU A 179 0.75 5.85 -16.15
N VAL A 180 1.54 5.83 -15.08
CA VAL A 180 3.00 5.97 -15.13
C VAL A 180 3.63 4.70 -14.60
N MET A 181 4.60 4.16 -15.34
CA MET A 181 5.43 3.03 -14.90
C MET A 181 6.76 3.55 -14.40
N LEU A 182 7.08 3.26 -13.14
CA LEU A 182 8.33 3.65 -12.50
C LEU A 182 9.24 2.43 -12.35
N ARG A 183 10.53 2.60 -12.60
CA ARG A 183 11.57 1.69 -12.11
C ARG A 183 12.03 2.16 -10.74
N ILE A 184 12.01 1.24 -9.79
CA ILE A 184 12.50 1.44 -8.43
C ILE A 184 13.79 0.66 -8.27
N GLN A 185 14.88 1.37 -8.01
CA GLN A 185 16.20 0.78 -7.81
C GLN A 185 16.72 1.14 -6.42
N ALA A 186 17.21 0.14 -5.70
CA ALA A 186 17.80 0.33 -4.38
C ALA A 186 19.00 1.29 -4.47
N GLY A 187 19.07 2.25 -3.53
CA GLY A 187 20.12 3.26 -3.49
C GLY A 187 19.86 4.50 -4.36
N CYS A 188 18.89 4.48 -5.26
CA CYS A 188 18.47 5.66 -6.00
C CYS A 188 17.51 6.52 -5.15
N VAL A 189 17.68 7.84 -5.21
CA VAL A 189 16.81 8.80 -4.50
C VAL A 189 15.56 9.19 -5.31
N LEU A 190 15.61 9.01 -6.62
CA LEU A 190 14.53 9.27 -7.56
C LEU A 190 14.25 8.01 -8.38
N PRO A 191 12.97 7.75 -8.73
CA PRO A 191 12.63 6.69 -9.67
C PRO A 191 12.89 7.12 -11.11
N GLU A 192 13.09 6.14 -11.99
CA GLU A 192 13.11 6.35 -13.44
C GLU A 192 11.71 6.11 -14.02
N ILE A 193 11.24 6.99 -14.91
CA ILE A 193 9.99 6.77 -15.64
C ILE A 193 10.28 5.88 -16.84
N LEU A 194 9.71 4.67 -16.84
CA LEU A 194 9.85 3.72 -17.93
C LEU A 194 8.83 3.95 -19.05
N ALA A 195 7.60 4.33 -18.66
CA ALA A 195 6.51 4.54 -19.59
C ALA A 195 5.45 5.47 -18.99
N GLU A 196 4.75 6.17 -19.87
CA GLU A 196 3.56 6.93 -19.55
C GLU A 196 2.48 6.63 -20.60
N ILE A 197 1.30 6.25 -20.13
CA ILE A 197 0.19 5.85 -21.00
C ILE A 197 -1.08 6.53 -20.52
N ARG A 198 -1.82 7.17 -21.42
CA ARG A 198 -3.15 7.72 -21.13
C ARG A 198 -4.17 7.15 -22.10
N LYS A 199 -5.14 6.41 -21.56
CA LYS A 199 -6.22 5.78 -22.35
C LYS A 199 -7.62 6.10 -21.81
N SER A 200 -7.72 6.76 -20.67
CA SER A 200 -8.98 7.20 -20.07
C SER A 200 -9.02 8.71 -19.88
N LYS A 201 -10.22 9.25 -19.72
CA LYS A 201 -10.49 10.63 -19.28
C LYS A 201 -10.93 10.70 -17.82
N ALA A 202 -11.15 9.56 -17.18
CA ALA A 202 -11.49 9.43 -15.77
C ALA A 202 -10.24 9.02 -14.97
N PRO A 203 -10.11 9.45 -13.70
CA PRO A 203 -8.98 9.10 -12.85
C PRO A 203 -8.79 7.60 -12.72
N LEU A 204 -7.56 7.11 -12.69
CA LEU A 204 -7.33 5.72 -12.32
C LEU A 204 -7.50 5.55 -10.82
N VAL A 205 -8.27 4.55 -10.39
CA VAL A 205 -8.59 4.33 -8.96
C VAL A 205 -7.98 3.06 -8.39
N ASP A 206 -7.63 2.08 -9.23
CA ASP A 206 -6.97 0.85 -8.80
C ASP A 206 -6.16 0.25 -9.96
N ILE A 207 -5.08 -0.46 -9.63
CA ILE A 207 -4.21 -1.17 -10.56
C ILE A 207 -3.89 -2.52 -9.93
N LYS A 208 -4.00 -3.60 -10.71
CA LYS A 208 -3.64 -4.96 -10.27
C LYS A 208 -2.85 -5.69 -11.33
N TRP A 209 -1.67 -6.16 -10.95
CA TRP A 209 -0.81 -6.96 -11.81
C TRP A 209 -1.30 -8.40 -11.91
N CYS A 210 -1.16 -8.97 -13.11
CA CYS A 210 -1.12 -10.40 -13.28
C CYS A 210 0.14 -10.97 -12.62
N HIS A 211 0.09 -12.22 -12.18
CA HIS A 211 1.19 -12.85 -11.44
C HIS A 211 2.45 -13.05 -12.30
N ASP A 212 2.30 -13.16 -13.62
CA ASP A 212 3.42 -13.24 -14.58
C ASP A 212 4.16 -11.90 -14.75
N GLY A 213 3.53 -10.78 -14.39
CA GLY A 213 4.07 -9.43 -14.56
C GLY A 213 3.98 -8.88 -15.98
N ASP A 214 3.38 -9.60 -16.92
CA ASP A 214 3.27 -9.20 -18.32
C ASP A 214 2.04 -8.29 -18.56
N PHE A 215 1.01 -8.49 -17.74
CA PHE A 215 -0.26 -7.76 -17.84
C PHE A 215 -0.67 -7.16 -16.51
N PHE A 216 -1.47 -6.10 -16.55
CA PHE A 216 -2.17 -5.57 -15.40
C PHE A 216 -3.54 -5.05 -15.85
N SER A 217 -4.49 -5.04 -14.93
CA SER A 217 -5.76 -4.34 -15.09
C SER A 217 -5.71 -3.01 -14.36
N CYS A 218 -6.49 -2.05 -14.86
CA CYS A 218 -6.69 -0.77 -14.18
C CYS A 218 -8.18 -0.42 -14.18
N CYS A 219 -8.63 0.20 -13.09
CA CYS A 219 -10.00 0.66 -12.91
C CYS A 219 -10.04 2.18 -12.96
N ILE A 220 -11.13 2.73 -13.52
CA ILE A 220 -11.42 4.18 -13.62
C ILE A 220 -12.61 4.58 -12.76
#